data_AF-A0A1L8DWV8-F1
#
_entry.id   AF-A0A1L8DWV8-F1
#
_cell.length_a   1.000
_cell.length_b   1.000
_cell.length_c   1.000
_cell.angle_alpha   90.00
_cell.angle_beta   90.00
_cell.angle_gamma   90.00
#
_symmetry.space_group_name_H-M   'P 1'
#
loop_
_entity.id
_entity.type
_entity.pdbx_description
1 polymer ?
#
loop_
_entity_poly.entity_id
_entity_poly.type
_entity_poly.pdbx_seq_one_letter_code
_entity_poly.pdbx_strand_id
1 'polypeptide(L)'
;MEKAGGSAADKLKERMDRLKKLHDSRNQARVQNQQEVIVENNMKKLPANWEARKRKTEWLVAEDAAKERAAAEGKDYERVKMLDVSVAEADMALKKKRKGDGSFSSYEAQTARQYERSINILPPCIRENYEARKKEAEEDTDPLRHLRPRDTAGAIDNMVEHLQKQLDKKKNFSRRRTHNDDADIDYINEKNARFNRKLERFYGEHTVEIKKNLERGTAV
;
A
#
# COMPACT_ATOMS: atom_id res chain seq x y z
N MET A 1 -53.83 48.55 -17.84
CA MET A 1 -53.98 47.88 -19.15
C MET A 1 -54.40 46.45 -18.91
N GLU A 2 -55.60 46.17 -19.39
CA GLU A 2 -56.44 45.00 -19.18
C GLU A 2 -55.77 43.75 -19.78
N LYS A 3 -55.60 42.68 -18.99
CA LYS A 3 -55.19 41.38 -19.54
C LYS A 3 -56.38 40.80 -20.28
N ALA A 4 -56.45 41.05 -21.59
CA ALA A 4 -57.39 40.40 -22.49
C ALA A 4 -57.32 38.88 -22.24
N GLY A 5 -58.40 38.31 -21.73
CA GLY A 5 -58.49 36.89 -21.46
C GLY A 5 -58.44 36.14 -22.78
N GLY A 6 -57.33 35.45 -23.06
CA GLY A 6 -57.21 34.55 -24.22
C GLY A 6 -58.39 33.58 -24.26
N SER A 7 -58.76 33.17 -25.48
CA SER A 7 -59.85 32.23 -25.75
C SER A 7 -59.73 30.98 -24.87
N ALA A 8 -60.86 30.37 -24.50
CA ALA A 8 -60.87 29.14 -23.70
C ALA A 8 -59.97 28.04 -24.32
N ALA A 9 -59.84 28.03 -25.65
CA ALA A 9 -58.95 27.13 -26.38
C ALA A 9 -57.45 27.41 -26.12
N ASP A 10 -57.05 28.67 -26.01
CA ASP A 10 -55.65 29.05 -25.76
C ASP A 10 -55.25 28.78 -24.31
N LYS A 11 -56.16 29.02 -23.36
CA LYS A 11 -55.99 28.61 -21.95
C LYS A 11 -55.89 27.09 -21.79
N LEU A 12 -56.63 26.33 -22.59
CA LEU A 12 -56.53 24.87 -22.63
C LEU A 12 -55.18 24.41 -23.20
N LYS A 13 -54.71 25.02 -24.30
CA LYS A 13 -53.38 24.75 -24.87
C LYS A 13 -52.26 25.04 -23.87
N GLU A 14 -52.28 26.21 -23.22
CA GLU A 14 -51.30 26.54 -22.17
C GLU A 14 -51.33 25.55 -21.00
N ARG A 15 -52.52 25.09 -20.58
CA ARG A 15 -52.66 24.07 -19.54
C ARG A 15 -52.07 22.72 -19.98
N MET A 16 -52.30 22.33 -21.24
CA MET A 16 -51.74 21.11 -21.82
C MET A 16 -50.22 21.18 -21.97
N ASP A 17 -49.66 22.32 -22.35
CA ASP A 17 -48.22 22.49 -22.47
C ASP A 17 -47.54 22.54 -21.10
N ARG A 18 -48.18 23.12 -20.08
CA ARG A 18 -47.71 23.01 -18.68
C ARG A 18 -47.75 21.56 -18.20
N LEU A 19 -48.80 20.80 -18.55
CA LEU A 19 -48.92 19.38 -18.20
C LEU A 19 -47.86 18.53 -18.90
N LYS A 20 -47.55 18.79 -20.17
CA LYS A 20 -46.43 18.15 -20.89
C LYS A 20 -45.10 18.45 -20.22
N LYS A 21 -44.81 19.71 -19.90
CA LYS A 21 -43.59 20.11 -19.17
C LYS A 21 -43.47 19.41 -17.81
N LEU A 22 -44.58 19.26 -17.08
CA LEU A 22 -44.60 18.50 -15.83
C LEU A 22 -44.33 17.02 -16.04
N HIS A 23 -44.88 16.40 -17.08
CA HIS A 23 -44.58 15.02 -17.44
C HIS A 23 -43.13 14.83 -17.85
N ASP A 24 -42.56 15.74 -18.63
CA ASP A 24 -41.16 15.71 -19.06
C ASP A 24 -40.23 15.88 -17.86
N SER A 25 -40.52 16.83 -16.97
CA SER A 25 -39.77 17.04 -15.73
C SER A 25 -39.86 15.82 -14.80
N ARG A 26 -41.04 15.20 -14.66
CA ARG A 26 -41.21 13.95 -13.91
C ARG A 26 -40.42 12.80 -14.53
N ASN A 27 -40.44 12.70 -15.86
CA ASN A 27 -39.71 11.65 -16.57
C ASN A 27 -38.19 11.86 -16.45
N GLN A 28 -37.71 13.10 -16.55
CA GLN A 28 -36.30 13.46 -16.33
C GLN A 28 -35.86 13.13 -14.91
N ALA A 29 -36.64 13.51 -13.90
CA ALA A 29 -36.36 13.16 -12.51
C ALA A 29 -36.32 11.64 -12.29
N ARG A 30 -37.25 10.89 -12.89
CA ARG A 30 -37.26 9.43 -12.82
C ARG A 30 -35.99 8.82 -13.44
N VAL A 31 -35.55 9.33 -14.60
CA VAL A 31 -34.35 8.84 -15.31
C VAL A 31 -33.09 9.19 -14.53
N GLN A 32 -32.97 10.42 -14.03
CA GLN A 32 -31.84 10.87 -13.21
C GLN A 32 -31.72 10.03 -11.94
N ASN A 33 -32.82 9.85 -11.19
CA ASN A 33 -32.84 9.01 -10.00
C ASN A 33 -32.44 7.56 -10.32
N GLN A 34 -32.94 6.99 -11.41
CA GLN A 34 -32.56 5.64 -11.84
C GLN A 34 -31.07 5.57 -12.19
N GLN A 35 -30.53 6.58 -12.88
CA GLN A 35 -29.12 6.65 -13.22
C GLN A 35 -28.24 6.77 -11.96
N GLU A 36 -28.62 7.59 -10.99
CA GLU A 36 -27.92 7.73 -9.71
C GLU A 36 -27.93 6.41 -8.92
N VAL A 37 -29.08 5.74 -8.83
CA VAL A 37 -29.18 4.41 -8.17
C VAL A 37 -28.28 3.38 -8.86
N ILE A 38 -28.22 3.38 -10.19
CA ILE A 38 -27.32 2.50 -10.95
C ILE A 38 -25.85 2.85 -10.67
N VAL A 39 -25.49 4.13 -10.68
CA VAL A 39 -24.12 4.59 -10.39
C VAL A 39 -23.72 4.21 -8.98
N GLU A 40 -24.54 4.46 -7.97
CA GLU A 40 -24.27 4.06 -6.59
C GLU A 40 -24.10 2.54 -6.45
N ASN A 41 -24.95 1.75 -7.10
CA ASN A 41 -24.84 0.30 -7.09
C ASN A 41 -23.54 -0.16 -7.78
N ASN A 42 -23.18 0.47 -8.90
CA ASN A 42 -21.92 0.20 -9.58
C ASN A 42 -20.72 0.58 -8.70
N MET A 43 -20.76 1.71 -7.99
CA MET A 43 -19.73 2.13 -7.04
C MET A 43 -19.60 1.14 -5.87
N LYS A 44 -20.71 0.61 -5.36
CA LYS A 44 -20.71 -0.42 -4.31
C LYS A 44 -20.15 -1.77 -4.78
N LYS A 45 -20.32 -2.10 -6.07
CA LYS A 45 -19.78 -3.32 -6.68
C LYS A 45 -18.30 -3.22 -7.04
N LEU A 46 -17.75 -2.01 -7.10
CA LEU A 46 -16.35 -1.81 -7.45
C LEU A 46 -15.43 -2.28 -6.31
N PRO A 47 -14.30 -2.92 -6.63
CA PRO A 47 -13.29 -3.26 -5.64
C PRO A 47 -12.75 -2.00 -4.94
N ALA A 48 -12.39 -2.10 -3.66
CA ALA A 48 -11.83 -0.99 -2.89
C ALA A 48 -10.55 -0.37 -3.50
N ASN A 49 -9.85 -1.08 -4.38
CA ASN A 49 -8.65 -0.61 -5.07
C ASN A 49 -8.91 -0.07 -6.50
N TRP A 50 -10.17 0.08 -6.92
CA TRP A 50 -10.54 0.48 -8.27
C TRP A 50 -9.97 1.84 -8.68
N GLU A 51 -10.12 2.86 -7.84
CA GLU A 51 -9.61 4.21 -8.14
C GLU A 51 -8.09 4.21 -8.30
N ALA A 52 -7.38 3.45 -7.47
CA ALA A 52 -5.94 3.29 -7.58
C ALA A 52 -5.54 2.59 -8.89
N ARG A 53 -6.31 1.58 -9.33
CA ARG A 53 -6.12 0.93 -10.64
C ARG A 53 -6.36 1.91 -11.78
N LYS A 54 -7.45 2.68 -11.73
CA LYS A 54 -7.78 3.69 -12.73
C LYS A 54 -6.68 4.76 -12.85
N ARG A 55 -6.21 5.27 -11.71
CA ARG A 55 -5.12 6.25 -11.65
C ARG A 55 -3.83 5.70 -12.25
N LYS A 56 -3.53 4.41 -12.00
CA LYS A 56 -2.39 3.72 -12.61
C LYS A 56 -2.55 3.58 -14.12
N THR A 57 -3.73 3.22 -14.62
CA THR A 57 -3.98 3.13 -16.06
C THR A 57 -3.90 4.49 -16.75
N GLU A 58 -4.46 5.54 -16.14
CA GLU A 58 -4.37 6.92 -16.64
C GLU A 58 -2.90 7.38 -16.69
N TRP A 59 -2.12 7.06 -15.66
CA TRP A 59 -0.69 7.36 -15.63
C TRP A 59 0.09 6.63 -16.73
N LEU A 60 -0.18 5.35 -16.98
CA LEU A 60 0.46 4.58 -18.07
C LEU A 60 0.13 5.18 -19.44
N VAL A 61 -1.15 5.50 -19.69
CA VAL A 61 -1.59 6.13 -20.95
C VAL A 61 -0.92 7.49 -21.14
N ALA A 62 -0.83 8.30 -20.08
CA ALA A 62 -0.13 9.57 -20.13
C ALA A 62 1.38 9.40 -20.39
N GLU A 63 2.01 8.38 -19.80
CA GLU A 63 3.43 8.07 -20.02
C GLU A 63 3.69 7.66 -21.46
N ASP A 64 2.85 6.80 -22.03
CA ASP A 64 2.98 6.35 -23.42
C ASP A 64 2.71 7.49 -24.41
N ALA A 65 1.71 8.33 -24.16
CA ALA A 65 1.47 9.54 -24.95
C ALA A 65 2.67 10.52 -24.88
N ALA A 66 3.33 10.63 -23.73
CA ALA A 66 4.53 11.46 -23.59
C ALA A 66 5.75 10.88 -24.33
N LYS A 67 5.91 9.55 -24.34
CA LYS A 67 6.91 8.87 -25.17
C LYS A 67 6.67 9.10 -26.66
N GLU A 68 5.43 8.98 -27.11
CA GLU A 68 5.06 9.23 -28.51
C GLU A 68 5.36 10.68 -28.94
N ARG A 69 5.04 11.66 -28.08
CA ARG A 69 5.39 13.08 -28.33
C ARG A 69 6.90 13.29 -28.40
N ALA A 70 7.66 12.73 -27.46
CA ALA A 70 9.12 12.83 -27.47
C ALA A 70 9.73 12.18 -28.72
N ALA A 71 9.21 11.02 -29.13
CA ALA A 71 9.62 10.33 -30.36
C ALA A 71 9.30 11.14 -31.63
N ALA A 72 8.11 11.77 -31.70
CA ALA A 72 7.74 12.66 -32.80
C ALA A 72 8.64 13.90 -32.90
N GLU A 73 9.11 14.41 -31.77
CA GLU A 73 10.10 15.51 -31.70
C GLU A 73 11.55 15.04 -31.90
N GLY A 74 11.80 13.73 -32.04
CA GLY A 74 13.15 13.16 -32.17
C GLY A 74 14.00 13.22 -30.89
N LYS A 75 13.36 13.37 -29.72
CA LYS A 75 14.02 13.44 -28.41
C LYS A 75 13.94 12.10 -27.69
N ASP A 76 14.97 11.80 -26.89
CA ASP A 76 14.94 10.67 -25.98
C ASP A 76 14.04 11.00 -24.76
N TYR A 77 12.97 10.23 -24.60
CA TYR A 77 11.99 10.40 -23.52
C TYR A 77 12.62 10.29 -22.13
N GLU A 78 13.55 9.35 -21.91
CA GLU A 78 14.17 9.19 -20.59
C GLU A 78 14.98 10.43 -20.23
N ARG A 79 15.71 10.98 -21.19
CA ARG A 79 16.49 12.20 -20.97
C ARG A 79 15.61 13.40 -20.65
N VAL A 80 14.51 13.59 -21.38
CA VAL A 80 13.55 14.68 -21.12
C VAL A 80 12.94 14.53 -19.73
N LYS A 81 12.49 13.33 -19.37
CA LYS A 81 11.93 13.03 -18.05
C LYS A 81 12.93 13.29 -16.92
N MET A 82 14.21 12.97 -17.11
CA MET A 82 15.25 13.19 -16.09
C MET A 82 15.61 14.67 -15.90
N LEU A 83 15.32 15.55 -16.87
CA LEU A 83 15.50 17.01 -16.69
C LEU A 83 14.51 17.60 -15.70
N ASP A 84 13.31 17.03 -15.61
CA ASP A 84 12.25 17.49 -14.70
C ASP A 84 12.44 16.99 -13.26
N VAL A 85 13.32 15.99 -13.04
CA VAL A 85 13.57 15.42 -11.72
C VAL A 85 14.59 16.28 -10.97
N SER A 86 14.17 16.86 -9.84
CA SER A 86 15.08 17.61 -8.98
C SER A 86 16.07 16.69 -8.24
N VAL A 87 17.23 17.23 -7.85
CA VAL A 87 18.24 16.49 -7.06
C VAL A 87 17.64 15.93 -5.77
N ALA A 88 16.78 16.70 -5.09
CA ALA A 88 16.11 16.27 -3.87
C ALA A 88 15.15 15.10 -4.10
N GLU A 89 14.41 15.10 -5.21
CA GLU A 89 13.52 13.99 -5.58
C GLU A 89 14.31 12.74 -5.96
N ALA A 90 15.42 12.90 -6.69
CA ALA A 90 16.32 11.81 -7.03
C ALA A 90 16.92 11.15 -5.77
N ASP A 91 17.38 11.95 -4.81
CA ASP A 91 17.92 11.46 -3.52
C ASP A 91 16.87 10.71 -2.71
N MET A 92 15.63 11.21 -2.67
CA MET A 92 14.52 10.55 -2.00
C MET A 92 14.15 9.23 -2.70
N ALA A 93 14.17 9.20 -4.02
CA ALA A 93 13.95 7.99 -4.80
C ALA A 93 15.05 6.94 -4.55
N LEU A 94 16.32 7.35 -4.50
CA LEU A 94 17.45 6.48 -4.19
C LEU A 94 17.33 5.90 -2.77
N LYS A 95 17.00 6.74 -1.78
CA LYS A 95 16.76 6.31 -0.40
C LYS A 95 15.59 5.32 -0.32
N LYS A 96 14.51 5.53 -1.07
CA LYS A 96 13.38 4.58 -1.14
C LYS A 96 13.78 3.26 -1.78
N LYS A 97 14.56 3.25 -2.86
CA LYS A 97 15.07 2.02 -3.51
C LYS A 97 15.97 1.20 -2.60
N ARG A 98 16.71 1.84 -1.70
CA ARG A 98 17.53 1.16 -0.67
C ARG A 98 16.70 0.49 0.43
N LYS A 99 15.38 0.74 0.54
CA LYS A 99 14.50 0.14 1.56
C LYS A 99 14.04 -1.28 1.17
N GLY A 100 14.98 -2.12 0.75
CA GLY A 100 14.77 -3.55 0.61
C GLY A 100 15.59 -4.28 1.67
N ASP A 101 14.96 -5.16 2.44
CA ASP A 101 15.70 -6.13 3.23
C ASP A 101 16.38 -7.08 2.23
N GLY A 102 17.69 -6.91 2.01
CA GLY A 102 18.46 -7.85 1.21
C GLY A 102 18.39 -9.27 1.80
N SER A 103 18.81 -10.27 1.03
CA SER A 103 18.85 -11.66 1.50
C SER A 103 19.58 -11.79 2.85
N PHE A 104 19.19 -12.80 3.63
CA PHE A 104 19.91 -13.16 4.84
C PHE A 104 21.37 -13.47 4.49
N SER A 105 22.30 -12.71 5.06
CA SER A 105 23.74 -12.89 4.86
C SER A 105 24.39 -13.55 6.08
N SER A 106 24.31 -12.91 7.24
CA SER A 106 24.84 -13.40 8.51
C SER A 106 23.96 -12.93 9.67
N TYR A 107 24.05 -13.63 10.80
CA TYR A 107 23.38 -13.22 12.03
C TYR A 107 23.89 -11.86 12.51
N GLU A 108 25.19 -11.57 12.36
CA GLU A 108 25.78 -10.28 12.73
C GLU A 108 25.22 -9.11 11.90
N ALA A 109 25.09 -9.29 10.59
CA ALA A 109 24.46 -8.25 9.75
C ALA A 109 22.99 -8.05 10.12
N GLN A 110 22.28 -9.11 10.51
CA GLN A 110 20.89 -9.02 10.96
C GLN A 110 20.76 -8.30 12.31
N THR A 111 21.65 -8.57 13.26
CA THR A 111 21.67 -7.90 14.57
C THR A 111 22.02 -6.43 14.43
N ALA A 112 23.00 -6.07 13.59
CA ALA A 112 23.34 -4.68 13.29
C ALA A 112 22.13 -3.91 12.71
N ARG A 113 21.44 -4.48 11.71
CA ARG A 113 20.22 -3.88 11.14
C ARG A 113 19.08 -3.77 12.15
N GLN A 114 18.93 -4.74 13.05
CA GLN A 114 17.95 -4.64 14.13
C GLN A 114 18.31 -3.50 15.09
N TYR A 115 19.58 -3.40 15.47
CA TYR A 115 20.07 -2.37 16.37
C TYR A 115 19.88 -0.96 15.80
N GLU A 116 20.28 -0.73 14.55
CA GLU A 116 20.05 0.54 13.85
C GLU A 116 18.56 0.92 13.80
N ARG A 117 17.68 -0.04 13.54
CA ARG A 117 16.23 0.21 13.58
C ARG A 117 15.75 0.56 14.97
N SER A 118 16.27 -0.08 16.02
CA SER A 118 15.91 0.22 17.41
C SER A 118 16.38 1.61 17.83
N ILE A 119 17.58 2.03 17.43
CA ILE A 119 18.08 3.40 17.65
C ILE A 119 17.14 4.43 17.03
N ASN A 120 16.73 4.20 15.78
CA ASN A 120 15.84 5.13 15.07
C ASN A 120 14.42 5.20 15.64
N ILE A 121 13.97 4.16 16.37
CA ILE A 121 12.66 4.13 17.02
C ILE A 121 12.71 4.78 18.41
N LEU A 122 13.88 4.78 19.06
CA LEU A 122 14.04 5.34 20.39
C LEU A 122 13.77 6.86 20.34
N PRO A 123 12.99 7.42 21.28
CA PRO A 123 12.80 8.87 21.34
C PRO A 123 14.15 9.58 21.50
N PRO A 124 14.34 10.74 20.86
CA PRO A 124 15.55 11.52 21.01
C PRO A 124 15.74 11.89 22.48
N CYS A 125 16.99 11.81 22.96
CA CYS A 125 17.32 12.18 24.32
C CYS A 125 16.98 13.68 24.53
N ILE A 126 16.03 13.95 25.41
CA ILE A 126 15.71 15.33 25.82
C ILE A 126 16.92 15.82 26.62
N ARG A 127 17.63 16.81 26.07
CA ARG A 127 18.90 17.32 26.61
C ARG A 127 18.78 17.75 28.08
N GLU A 128 17.65 18.33 28.46
CA GLU A 128 17.36 18.76 29.83
C GLU A 128 17.38 17.59 30.83
N ASN A 129 16.77 16.45 30.48
CA ASN A 129 16.77 15.25 31.32
C ASN A 129 18.19 14.68 31.48
N TYR A 130 19.00 14.76 30.44
CA TYR A 130 20.39 14.34 30.50
C TYR A 130 21.23 15.26 31.40
N GLU A 131 21.09 16.58 31.24
CA GLU A 131 21.81 17.56 32.07
C GLU A 131 21.40 17.49 33.54
N ALA A 132 20.12 17.25 33.84
CA ALA A 132 19.65 17.00 35.20
C ALA A 132 20.26 15.73 35.80
N ARG A 133 20.22 14.60 35.08
CA ARG A 133 20.84 13.34 35.53
C ARG A 133 22.35 13.45 35.69
N LYS A 134 23.01 14.25 34.84
CA LYS A 134 24.45 14.51 34.91
C LYS A 134 24.81 15.29 36.18
N LYS A 135 24.09 16.38 36.48
CA LYS A 135 24.30 17.14 37.73
C LYS A 135 24.07 16.27 38.96
N GLU A 136 22.99 15.48 38.96
CA GLU A 136 22.72 14.53 40.04
C GLU A 136 23.83 13.49 40.19
N ALA A 137 24.45 13.04 39.09
CA ALA A 137 25.56 12.09 39.11
C ALA A 137 26.90 12.71 39.57
N GLU A 138 27.12 14.00 39.31
CA GLU A 138 28.30 14.73 39.77
C GLU A 138 28.24 15.07 41.27
N GLU A 139 27.03 15.27 41.81
CA GLU A 139 26.81 15.56 43.24
C GLU A 139 26.89 14.29 44.11
N ASP A 140 26.59 13.12 43.53
CA ASP A 140 26.52 11.86 44.25
C ASP A 140 27.91 11.27 44.51
N THR A 141 28.23 11.09 45.80
CA THR A 141 29.58 10.71 46.25
C THR A 141 29.78 9.19 46.33
N ASP A 142 28.75 8.38 46.06
CA ASP A 142 28.80 6.91 46.13
C ASP A 142 29.44 6.29 44.87
N PRO A 143 30.65 5.71 44.95
CA PRO A 143 31.31 5.09 43.79
C PRO A 143 30.58 3.85 43.26
N LEU A 144 29.67 3.26 44.06
CA LEU A 144 28.91 2.06 43.69
C LEU A 144 27.51 2.37 43.15
N ARG A 145 27.16 3.65 42.91
CA ARG A 145 25.85 4.05 42.35
C ARG A 145 25.48 3.29 41.08
N HIS A 146 26.46 3.01 40.20
CA HIS A 146 26.24 2.29 38.94
C HIS A 146 25.71 0.85 39.13
N LEU A 147 25.95 0.24 40.29
CA LEU A 147 25.39 -1.08 40.64
C LEU A 147 23.93 -1.02 41.11
N ARG A 148 23.43 0.18 41.44
CA ARG A 148 22.04 0.42 41.85
C ARG A 148 21.41 1.56 41.02
N PRO A 149 21.15 1.35 39.71
CA PRO A 149 20.46 2.34 38.91
C PRO A 149 19.05 2.62 39.47
N ARG A 150 18.72 3.90 39.65
CA ARG A 150 17.33 4.34 39.90
C ARG A 150 16.75 4.86 38.60
N ASP A 151 16.13 3.98 37.84
CA ASP A 151 15.40 4.38 36.64
C ASP A 151 13.97 4.78 36.98
N THR A 152 13.45 5.78 36.27
CA THR A 152 12.06 6.22 36.40
C THR A 152 11.12 5.13 35.90
N ALA A 153 9.97 4.93 36.56
CA ALA A 153 8.98 3.93 36.14
C ALA A 153 8.59 4.05 34.65
N GLY A 154 8.39 5.27 34.14
CA GLY A 154 8.08 5.49 32.72
C GLY A 154 9.19 5.06 31.75
N ALA A 155 10.46 5.10 32.15
CA ALA A 155 11.55 4.57 31.34
C ALA A 155 11.51 3.04 31.25
N ILE A 156 11.13 2.39 32.36
CA ILE A 156 10.92 0.94 32.42
C ILE A 156 9.74 0.55 31.52
N ASP A 157 8.62 1.26 31.61
CA ASP A 157 7.43 0.99 30.78
C ASP A 157 7.72 1.13 29.29
N ASN A 158 8.44 2.18 28.89
CA ASN A 158 8.87 2.39 27.49
C ASN A 158 9.78 1.25 27.00
N MET A 159 10.70 0.77 27.85
CA MET A 159 11.57 -0.36 27.53
C MET A 159 10.76 -1.65 27.36
N VAL A 160 9.80 -1.91 28.25
CA VAL A 160 8.90 -3.07 28.17
C VAL A 160 8.06 -3.04 26.90
N GLU A 161 7.46 -1.89 26.57
CA GLU A 161 6.68 -1.72 25.34
C GLU A 161 7.56 -1.97 24.10
N HIS A 162 8.79 -1.46 24.09
CA HIS A 162 9.73 -1.70 22.99
C HIS A 162 10.06 -3.19 22.83
N LEU A 163 10.32 -3.91 23.93
CA LEU A 163 10.58 -5.35 23.91
C LEU A 163 9.37 -6.15 23.41
N GLN A 164 8.16 -5.79 23.85
CA GLN A 164 6.92 -6.42 23.35
C GLN A 164 6.78 -6.23 21.84
N LYS A 165 6.99 -5.01 21.33
CA LYS A 165 7.00 -4.72 19.88
C LYS A 165 8.05 -5.53 19.13
N GLN A 166 9.25 -5.74 19.71
CA GLN A 166 10.28 -6.59 19.10
C GLN A 166 9.85 -8.06 19.05
N LEU A 167 9.25 -8.58 20.13
CA LEU A 167 8.74 -9.95 20.18
C LEU A 167 7.64 -10.19 19.15
N ASP A 168 6.71 -9.25 18.99
CA ASP A 168 5.63 -9.38 18.02
C ASP A 168 6.14 -9.34 16.57
N LYS A 169 7.15 -8.50 16.29
CA LYS A 169 7.87 -8.53 15.01
C LYS A 169 8.56 -9.87 14.77
N LYS A 170 9.17 -10.47 15.80
CA LYS A 170 9.83 -11.78 15.72
C LYS A 170 8.83 -12.91 15.44
N LYS A 171 7.67 -12.90 16.11
CA LYS A 171 6.58 -13.86 15.86
C LYS A 171 6.08 -13.78 14.41
N ASN A 172 5.98 -12.58 13.86
CA ASN A 172 5.49 -12.33 12.50
C ASN A 172 6.57 -12.41 11.41
N PHE A 173 7.83 -12.74 11.75
CA PHE A 173 8.94 -12.81 10.80
C PHE A 173 8.71 -13.87 9.72
N SER A 174 8.20 -15.04 10.12
CA SER A 174 7.80 -16.10 9.18
C SER A 174 6.30 -16.03 8.93
N ARG A 175 5.89 -15.32 7.87
CA ARG A 175 4.49 -15.24 7.48
C ARG A 175 4.06 -16.55 6.80
N ARG A 176 2.95 -17.14 7.27
CA ARG A 176 2.33 -18.28 6.59
C ARG A 176 1.81 -17.83 5.24
N ARG A 177 2.18 -18.52 4.16
CA ARG A 177 1.51 -18.35 2.86
C ARG A 177 0.15 -19.03 2.97
N THR A 178 -0.90 -18.36 2.50
CA THR A 178 -2.25 -18.94 2.46
C THR A 178 -2.22 -20.19 1.59
N HIS A 179 -2.88 -21.26 2.07
CA HIS A 179 -3.10 -22.44 1.26
C HIS A 179 -3.96 -22.05 0.06
N ASN A 180 -3.59 -22.49 -1.14
CA ASN A 180 -4.41 -22.32 -2.33
C ASN A 180 -5.12 -23.66 -2.57
N ASP A 181 -6.44 -23.70 -2.40
CA ASP A 181 -7.21 -24.94 -2.49
C ASP A 181 -7.29 -25.47 -3.94
N ASP A 182 -7.04 -24.60 -4.92
CA ASP A 182 -7.01 -24.95 -6.35
C ASP A 182 -5.66 -25.51 -6.83
N ALA A 183 -4.64 -25.58 -5.96
CA ALA A 183 -3.34 -26.11 -6.34
C ALA A 183 -3.32 -27.64 -6.29
N ASP A 184 -2.68 -28.28 -7.27
CA ASP A 184 -2.48 -29.72 -7.28
C ASP A 184 -1.72 -30.18 -6.02
N ILE A 185 -2.33 -31.11 -5.29
CA ILE A 185 -1.82 -31.58 -4.01
C ILE A 185 -0.85 -32.75 -4.25
N ASP A 186 0.44 -32.49 -4.08
CA ASP A 186 1.51 -33.50 -4.20
C ASP A 186 1.88 -34.19 -2.87
N TYR A 187 1.09 -33.97 -1.81
CA TYR A 187 1.38 -34.42 -0.44
C TYR A 187 0.19 -35.04 0.28
N ILE A 188 0.49 -35.97 1.19
CA ILE A 188 -0.53 -36.62 2.05
C ILE A 188 -0.64 -35.91 3.42
N ASN A 189 0.45 -35.33 3.93
CA ASN A 189 0.49 -34.65 5.23
C ASN A 189 1.28 -33.33 5.19
N GLU A 190 1.11 -32.47 6.20
CA GLU A 190 1.78 -31.15 6.25
C GLU A 190 3.32 -31.23 6.35
N LYS A 191 3.86 -32.30 6.96
CA LYS A 191 5.31 -32.51 7.01
C LYS A 191 5.87 -32.81 5.61
N ASN A 192 5.15 -33.63 4.84
CA ASN A 192 5.43 -33.97 3.46
C ASN A 192 5.28 -32.71 2.57
N ALA A 193 4.23 -31.91 2.74
CA ALA A 193 4.06 -30.64 2.05
C ALA A 193 5.26 -29.70 2.24
N ARG A 194 5.78 -29.60 3.47
CA ARG A 194 6.98 -28.79 3.76
C ARG A 194 8.25 -29.38 3.15
N PHE A 195 8.35 -30.70 3.09
CA PHE A 195 9.47 -31.40 2.47
C PHE A 195 9.46 -31.23 0.95
N ASN A 196 8.32 -31.45 0.28
CA ASN A 196 8.13 -31.20 -1.15
C ASN A 196 8.42 -29.73 -1.50
N ARG A 197 7.90 -28.77 -0.70
CA ARG A 197 8.26 -27.35 -0.86
C ARG A 197 9.76 -27.07 -0.67
N LYS A 198 10.47 -27.86 0.13
CA LYS A 198 11.93 -27.74 0.26
C LYS A 198 12.60 -28.28 -1.01
N LEU A 199 12.18 -29.44 -1.51
CA LEU A 199 12.69 -30.02 -2.75
C LEU A 199 12.47 -29.07 -3.94
N GLU A 200 11.29 -28.50 -4.08
CA GLU A 200 10.96 -27.55 -5.16
C GLU A 200 11.89 -26.32 -5.13
N ARG A 201 12.30 -25.83 -3.95
CA ARG A 201 13.23 -24.70 -3.85
C ARG A 201 14.65 -25.02 -4.34
N PHE A 202 15.11 -26.25 -4.17
CA PHE A 202 16.48 -26.65 -4.54
C PHE A 202 16.56 -27.26 -5.93
N TYR A 203 15.57 -28.08 -6.30
CA TYR A 203 15.58 -28.87 -7.53
C TYR A 203 14.59 -28.37 -8.57
N GLY A 204 13.61 -27.55 -8.21
CA GLY A 204 12.57 -27.09 -9.12
C GLY A 204 13.13 -26.38 -10.36
N GLU A 205 14.25 -25.65 -10.23
CA GLU A 205 14.94 -25.02 -11.36
C GLU A 205 15.53 -26.06 -12.34
N HIS A 206 16.03 -27.19 -11.83
CA HIS A 206 16.65 -28.24 -12.62
C HIS A 206 15.64 -29.28 -13.16
N THR A 207 14.47 -29.40 -12.54
CA THR A 207 13.46 -30.42 -12.88
C THR A 207 12.27 -29.86 -13.67
N VAL A 208 12.33 -28.59 -14.10
CA VAL A 208 11.24 -27.93 -14.87
C VAL A 208 10.83 -28.75 -16.09
N GLU A 209 11.79 -29.28 -16.85
CA GLU A 209 11.52 -30.04 -18.07
C GLU A 209 10.84 -31.38 -17.76
N ILE A 210 11.32 -32.10 -16.75
CA ILE A 210 10.73 -33.35 -16.28
C ILE A 210 9.27 -33.12 -15.84
N LYS A 211 9.02 -32.05 -15.10
CA LYS A 211 7.68 -31.68 -14.63
C LYS A 211 6.74 -31.37 -15.78
N LYS A 212 7.19 -30.59 -16.78
CA LYS A 212 6.41 -30.31 -17.99
C LYS A 212 6.14 -31.57 -18.81
N ASN A 213 7.08 -32.51 -18.88
CA ASN A 213 6.88 -33.77 -19.61
C ASN A 213 5.84 -34.67 -18.91
N LEU A 214 5.83 -34.69 -17.58
CA LEU A 214 4.78 -35.34 -16.79
C LEU A 214 3.40 -34.70 -17.05
N GLU A 215 3.31 -33.38 -17.03
CA GLU A 215 2.08 -32.63 -17.33
C GLU A 215 1.58 -32.86 -18.78
N ARG A 216 2.49 -33.14 -19.72
CA ARG A 216 2.19 -33.48 -21.12
C ARG A 216 1.90 -34.96 -21.37
N GLY A 217 1.85 -35.79 -20.32
CA GLY A 217 1.49 -37.20 -20.45
C GLY A 217 2.67 -38.11 -20.81
N THR A 218 3.88 -37.80 -20.38
CA THR A 218 5.11 -38.63 -20.54
C THR A 218 5.52 -38.93 -21.99
N ALA A 219 4.90 -38.26 -22.96
CA ALA A 219 5.36 -38.27 -24.33
C ALA A 219 6.66 -37.44 -24.42
N VAL A 220 7.75 -38.10 -24.81
CA VAL A 220 9.02 -37.46 -25.21
C VAL A 220 8.78 -36.60 -26.44
#